data_AF-A0AAU7QBR3-F1
#
_entry.id   AF-A0AAU7QBR3-F1
#
_cell.length_a   1.000
_cell.length_b   1.000
_cell.length_c   1.000
_cell.angle_alpha   90.00
_cell.angle_beta   90.00
_cell.angle_gamma   90.00
#
_symmetry.space_group_name_H-M   'P 1'
#
loop_
_entity.id
_entity.type
_entity.pdbx_description
1 polymer ?
#
loop_
_entity_poly.entity_id
_entity_poly.type
_entity_poly.pdbx_seq_one_letter_code
_entity_poly.pdbx_strand_id
1 'polypeptide(L)'
;MSYRQLRTLTREQLNWQRALAGWRVHNIAASLELPPKAARRMVISADNGAWRAIIDPREWLCHELPNVAALAGAACDDEKIMALFNTRSRPLTFAHSALKYRVLRAESFIDGGCGHAVPMPRLSARECTLWVTDIGDSLVMPPPQRRGLPGRNPFGGGVDHRLKPVALRLGKIVRWRCPAD
;
A
#
# COMPACT_ATOMS: atom_id res chain seq x y z
N MET A 1 28.90 18.69 13.52
CA MET A 1 28.16 17.73 14.37
C MET A 1 26.86 17.37 13.67
N SER A 2 26.72 16.12 13.22
CA SER A 2 25.56 15.69 12.43
C SER A 2 24.58 14.95 13.34
N TYR A 3 23.44 15.60 13.64
CA TYR A 3 22.38 14.99 14.42
C TYR A 3 21.67 13.95 13.55
N ARG A 4 21.75 12.67 13.95
CA ARG A 4 20.90 11.61 13.39
C ARG A 4 19.45 11.93 13.74
N GLN A 5 18.76 12.61 12.85
CA GLN A 5 17.31 12.78 12.94
C GLN A 5 16.65 11.43 12.72
N LEU A 6 16.16 10.83 13.79
CA LEU A 6 15.24 9.71 13.72
C LEU A 6 13.94 10.23 13.09
N ARG A 7 13.70 9.88 11.82
CA ARG A 7 12.41 10.15 11.19
C ARG A 7 11.36 9.25 11.84
N THR A 8 10.48 9.82 12.66
CA THR A 8 9.32 9.10 13.18
C THR A 8 8.39 8.79 12.00
N LEU A 9 8.29 7.50 11.65
CA LEU A 9 7.35 7.06 10.63
C LEU A 9 5.96 6.96 11.24
N THR A 10 4.95 7.44 10.51
CA THR A 10 3.55 7.23 10.91
C THR A 10 3.17 5.76 10.78
N ARG A 11 2.09 5.34 11.46
CA ARG A 11 1.57 3.96 11.36
C ARG A 11 1.25 3.59 9.90
N GLU A 12 0.69 4.51 9.14
CA GLU A 12 0.40 4.34 7.71
C GLU A 12 1.67 4.06 6.90
N GLN A 13 2.73 4.85 7.12
CA GLN A 13 4.02 4.65 6.44
C GLN A 13 4.65 3.29 6.78
N LEU A 14 4.52 2.82 8.02
CA LEU A 14 4.96 1.48 8.40
C LEU A 14 4.14 0.39 7.72
N ASN A 15 2.82 0.57 7.61
CA ASN A 15 1.95 -0.37 6.91
C ASN A 15 2.25 -0.40 5.40
N TRP A 16 2.51 0.74 4.77
CA TRP A 16 2.96 0.82 3.38
C TRP A 16 4.27 0.07 3.14
N GLN A 17 5.26 0.22 4.03
CA GLN A 17 6.53 -0.49 3.91
C GLN A 17 6.36 -2.00 4.01
N ARG A 18 5.51 -2.48 4.93
CA ARG A 18 5.22 -3.92 5.05
C ARG A 18 4.48 -4.44 3.82
N ALA A 19 3.48 -3.71 3.34
CA ALA A 19 2.73 -4.06 2.14
C ALA A 19 3.66 -4.14 0.92
N LEU A 20 4.52 -3.14 0.71
CA LEU A 20 5.50 -3.13 -0.38
C LEU A 20 6.50 -4.28 -0.28
N ALA A 21 6.96 -4.61 0.92
CA ALA A 21 7.85 -5.76 1.12
C ALA A 21 7.15 -7.08 0.74
N GLY A 22 5.89 -7.26 1.14
CA GLY A 22 5.07 -8.40 0.74
C GLY A 22 4.85 -8.44 -0.78
N TRP A 23 4.46 -7.32 -1.37
CA TRP A 23 4.20 -7.22 -2.81
C TRP A 23 5.42 -7.55 -3.66
N ARG A 24 6.60 -7.04 -3.28
CA ARG A 24 7.86 -7.36 -3.98
C ARG A 24 8.18 -8.85 -3.96
N VAL A 25 7.94 -9.52 -2.84
CA VAL A 25 8.17 -10.97 -2.71
C VAL A 25 7.23 -11.77 -3.62
N HIS A 26 6.04 -11.23 -3.88
CA HIS A 26 5.07 -11.81 -4.79
C HIS A 26 5.20 -11.30 -6.24
N ASN A 27 6.33 -10.66 -6.60
CA ASN A 27 6.59 -10.08 -7.92
C ASN A 27 5.53 -9.07 -8.41
N ILE A 28 4.87 -8.39 -7.47
CA ILE A 28 3.94 -7.32 -7.78
C ILE A 28 4.75 -6.03 -7.98
N ALA A 29 4.61 -5.45 -9.18
CA ALA A 29 5.25 -4.18 -9.53
C ALA A 29 4.61 -3.03 -8.73
N ALA A 30 5.22 -2.69 -7.60
CA ALA A 30 4.82 -1.59 -6.74
C ALA A 30 6.01 -0.69 -6.40
N SER A 31 5.80 0.61 -6.53
CA SER A 31 6.80 1.65 -6.25
C SER A 31 6.28 2.65 -5.24
N LEU A 32 7.18 3.36 -4.56
CA LEU A 32 6.81 4.54 -3.75
C LEU A 32 7.04 5.77 -4.61
N GLU A 33 5.96 6.41 -5.02
CA GLU A 33 5.99 7.57 -5.90
C GLU A 33 5.10 8.68 -5.33
N LEU A 34 5.44 9.93 -5.64
CA LEU A 34 4.52 11.03 -5.35
C LEU A 34 3.40 11.00 -6.39
N PRO A 35 2.13 11.05 -5.95
CA PRO A 35 1.01 11.21 -6.86
C PRO A 35 1.18 12.49 -7.70
N PRO A 36 1.11 12.43 -9.04
CA PRO A 36 1.31 13.58 -9.93
C PRO A 36 0.22 14.62 -9.66
N LYS A 37 0.55 15.92 -9.74
CA LYS A 37 -0.44 16.99 -9.52
C LYS A 37 -1.59 16.83 -10.54
N ALA A 38 -2.73 16.34 -10.07
CA ALA A 38 -3.96 16.17 -10.85
C ALA A 38 -5.00 17.11 -10.26
N ALA A 39 -5.83 17.76 -11.08
CA ALA A 39 -6.78 18.77 -10.63
C ALA A 39 -7.73 18.26 -9.52
N ARG A 40 -8.19 17.00 -9.64
CA ARG A 40 -9.05 16.35 -8.67
C ARG A 40 -8.81 14.84 -8.71
N ARG A 41 -8.81 14.19 -7.55
CA ARG A 41 -8.69 12.74 -7.41
C ARG A 41 -9.91 12.16 -6.74
N MET A 42 -10.28 10.96 -7.14
CA MET A 42 -11.39 10.22 -6.55
C MET A 42 -10.86 9.26 -5.50
N VAL A 43 -11.42 9.31 -4.30
CA VAL A 43 -11.12 8.38 -3.20
C VAL A 43 -12.01 7.15 -3.37
N ILE A 44 -11.37 5.99 -3.40
CA ILE A 44 -12.02 4.70 -3.48
C ILE A 44 -11.72 3.88 -2.23
N SER A 45 -12.69 3.05 -1.85
CA SER A 45 -12.66 2.21 -0.65
C SER A 45 -13.22 0.84 -0.98
N ALA A 46 -12.49 -0.19 -0.58
CA ALA A 46 -12.85 -1.58 -0.80
C ALA A 46 -13.38 -2.22 0.46
N ASP A 47 -14.41 -3.06 0.32
CA ASP A 47 -14.94 -3.94 1.37
C ASP A 47 -15.12 -3.25 2.74
N ASN A 48 -15.71 -2.04 2.73
CA ASN A 48 -15.92 -1.18 3.91
C ASN A 48 -14.61 -0.72 4.59
N GLY A 49 -13.59 -0.38 3.82
CA GLY A 49 -12.33 0.17 4.32
C GLY A 49 -11.23 -0.87 4.55
N ALA A 50 -11.34 -2.06 3.95
CA ALA A 50 -10.24 -3.03 3.95
C ALA A 50 -8.96 -2.43 3.33
N TRP A 51 -9.13 -1.61 2.29
CA TRP A 51 -8.11 -0.69 1.79
C TRP A 51 -8.77 0.52 1.15
N ARG A 52 -8.02 1.62 1.09
CA ARG A 52 -8.42 2.87 0.44
C ARG A 52 -7.32 3.34 -0.49
N ALA A 53 -7.71 3.91 -1.62
CA ALA A 53 -6.79 4.47 -2.59
C ALA A 53 -7.38 5.72 -3.23
N ILE A 54 -6.53 6.43 -3.94
CA ILE A 54 -6.91 7.53 -4.80
C ILE A 54 -6.57 7.16 -6.25
N ILE A 55 -7.46 7.53 -7.16
CA ILE A 55 -7.29 7.36 -8.61
C ILE A 55 -7.62 8.66 -9.33
N ASP A 56 -7.13 8.79 -10.56
CA ASP A 56 -7.60 9.82 -11.47
C ASP A 56 -8.94 9.37 -12.11
N PRO A 57 -10.06 10.08 -11.85
CA PRO A 57 -11.36 9.71 -12.39
C PRO A 57 -11.39 9.80 -13.93
N ARG A 58 -10.61 10.70 -14.53
CA ARG A 58 -10.56 10.89 -15.98
C ARG A 58 -9.76 9.80 -16.65
N GLU A 59 -8.63 9.38 -16.07
CA GLU A 59 -7.86 8.23 -16.56
C GLU A 59 -8.75 6.98 -16.64
N TRP A 60 -9.49 6.70 -15.56
CA TRP A 60 -10.44 5.59 -15.52
C TRP A 60 -11.55 5.71 -16.58
N LEU A 61 -12.16 6.89 -16.72
CA LEU A 61 -13.23 7.10 -17.72
C LEU A 61 -12.72 6.92 -19.16
N CYS A 62 -11.52 7.42 -19.46
CA CYS A 62 -10.89 7.28 -20.77
C CYS A 62 -10.68 5.81 -21.16
N HIS A 63 -10.35 4.95 -20.19
CA HIS A 63 -10.17 3.53 -20.44
C HIS A 63 -11.52 2.79 -20.59
N GLU A 64 -12.46 3.00 -19.66
CA GLU A 64 -13.72 2.24 -19.64
C GLU A 64 -14.72 2.68 -20.71
N LEU A 65 -14.78 3.98 -20.99
CA LEU A 65 -15.77 4.58 -21.88
C LEU A 65 -15.08 5.65 -22.76
N PRO A 66 -14.18 5.26 -23.68
CA PRO A 66 -13.41 6.22 -24.48
C PRO A 66 -14.29 7.16 -25.31
N ASN A 67 -15.41 6.65 -25.83
CA ASN A 67 -16.37 7.46 -26.58
C ASN A 67 -17.03 8.53 -25.69
N VAL A 68 -17.35 8.17 -24.44
CA VAL A 68 -17.90 9.13 -23.47
C VAL A 68 -16.83 10.12 -23.08
N ALA A 69 -15.59 9.69 -22.83
CA ALA A 69 -14.47 10.57 -22.49
C ALA A 69 -14.17 11.59 -23.61
N ALA A 70 -14.24 11.16 -24.88
CA ALA A 70 -14.03 12.04 -26.04
C ALA A 70 -15.12 13.11 -26.17
N LEU A 71 -16.39 12.74 -25.87
CA LEU A 71 -17.52 13.65 -25.92
C LEU A 71 -17.66 14.50 -24.65
N ALA A 72 -17.15 13.99 -23.53
CA ALA A 72 -17.29 14.54 -22.19
C ALA A 72 -16.60 15.89 -22.02
N GLY A 73 -15.52 16.17 -22.77
CA GLY A 73 -14.78 17.44 -22.72
C GLY A 73 -14.71 18.05 -21.32
N ALA A 74 -15.19 19.30 -21.19
CA ALA A 74 -15.39 20.00 -19.91
C ALA A 74 -16.80 19.80 -19.30
N ALA A 75 -17.71 19.08 -19.97
CA ALA A 75 -19.12 18.96 -19.60
C ALA A 75 -19.45 17.74 -18.72
N CYS A 76 -18.52 16.78 -18.59
CA CYS A 76 -18.67 15.68 -17.65
C CYS A 76 -18.12 16.09 -16.29
N ASP A 77 -19.05 16.36 -15.37
CA ASP A 77 -18.76 16.64 -13.97
C ASP A 77 -18.18 15.39 -13.30
N ASP A 78 -17.20 15.57 -12.41
CA ASP A 78 -16.55 14.44 -11.74
C ASP A 78 -17.57 13.62 -10.93
N GLU A 79 -18.61 14.25 -10.38
CA GLU A 79 -19.71 13.60 -9.68
C GLU A 79 -20.44 12.57 -10.56
N LYS A 80 -20.58 12.83 -11.87
CA LYS A 80 -21.17 11.87 -12.82
C LYS A 80 -20.22 10.71 -13.07
N ILE A 81 -18.91 10.97 -13.13
CA ILE A 81 -17.89 9.91 -13.25
C ILE A 81 -17.93 9.00 -12.02
N MET A 82 -18.05 9.57 -10.81
CA MET A 82 -18.20 8.81 -9.57
C MET A 82 -19.47 7.96 -9.56
N ALA A 83 -20.60 8.52 -10.02
CA ALA A 83 -21.84 7.77 -10.14
C ALA A 83 -21.67 6.57 -11.09
N LEU A 84 -21.05 6.78 -12.26
CA LEU A 84 -20.73 5.72 -13.21
C LEU A 84 -19.82 4.66 -12.59
N PHE A 85 -18.77 5.07 -11.88
CA PHE A 85 -17.86 4.17 -11.17
C PHE A 85 -18.62 3.26 -10.20
N ASN A 86 -19.52 3.83 -9.39
CA ASN A 86 -20.29 3.12 -8.38
C ASN A 86 -21.39 2.20 -8.97
N THR A 87 -21.82 2.41 -10.21
CA THR A 87 -22.75 1.49 -10.90
C THR A 87 -22.09 0.22 -11.41
N ARG A 88 -20.76 0.20 -11.55
CA ARG A 88 -20.02 -0.97 -12.05
C ARG A 88 -19.82 -1.97 -10.92
N SER A 89 -20.12 -3.24 -11.20
CA SER A 89 -19.89 -4.34 -10.26
C SER A 89 -18.41 -4.57 -9.95
N ARG A 90 -17.53 -4.29 -10.93
CA ARG A 90 -16.09 -4.48 -10.80
C ARG A 90 -15.33 -3.41 -11.59
N PRO A 91 -15.16 -2.19 -11.04
CA PRO A 91 -14.64 -1.06 -11.80
C PRO A 91 -13.12 -1.07 -11.99
N LEU A 92 -12.37 -1.87 -11.22
CA LEU A 92 -10.92 -2.01 -11.37
C LEU A 92 -10.48 -3.47 -11.49
N THR A 93 -9.61 -3.77 -12.44
CA THR A 93 -9.05 -5.10 -12.65
C THR A 93 -7.56 -5.11 -12.34
N PHE A 94 -7.17 -5.95 -11.40
CA PHE A 94 -5.78 -6.17 -11.03
C PHE A 94 -5.27 -7.47 -11.65
N ALA A 95 -4.08 -7.42 -12.25
CA ALA A 95 -3.37 -8.63 -12.69
C ALA A 95 -2.89 -9.49 -11.51
N HIS A 96 -2.90 -8.93 -10.30
CA HIS A 96 -2.39 -9.55 -9.09
C HIS A 96 -3.44 -9.61 -7.96
N SER A 97 -3.21 -10.49 -7.01
CA SER A 97 -4.05 -10.67 -5.83
C SER A 97 -3.74 -9.72 -4.67
N ALA A 98 -2.92 -8.68 -4.88
CA ALA A 98 -2.47 -7.76 -3.83
C ALA A 98 -3.63 -6.98 -3.19
N LEU A 99 -4.54 -6.48 -4.03
CA LEU A 99 -5.71 -5.69 -3.65
C LEU A 99 -6.97 -6.47 -4.03
N LYS A 100 -7.19 -7.61 -3.39
CA LYS A 100 -8.47 -8.31 -3.53
C LYS A 100 -9.57 -7.42 -2.94
N TYR A 101 -10.71 -7.39 -3.62
CA TYR A 101 -11.90 -6.74 -3.15
C TYR A 101 -13.13 -7.50 -3.64
N ARG A 102 -14.23 -7.45 -2.89
CA ARG A 102 -15.55 -7.92 -3.33
C ARG A 102 -16.39 -6.76 -3.84
N VAL A 103 -16.35 -5.63 -3.14
CA VAL A 103 -17.07 -4.40 -3.48
C VAL A 103 -16.10 -3.24 -3.42
N LEU A 104 -16.11 -2.40 -4.44
CA LEU A 104 -15.32 -1.18 -4.52
C LEU A 104 -16.27 0.00 -4.73
N ARG A 105 -16.11 1.04 -3.91
CA ARG A 105 -16.94 2.25 -3.97
C ARG A 105 -16.07 3.48 -3.98
N ALA A 106 -16.46 4.46 -4.77
CA ALA A 106 -15.96 5.82 -4.70
C ALA A 106 -16.73 6.60 -3.63
N GLU A 107 -16.00 7.21 -2.71
CA GLU A 107 -16.55 7.86 -1.50
C GLU A 107 -16.56 9.39 -1.61
N SER A 108 -15.48 9.98 -2.15
CA SER A 108 -15.31 11.42 -2.19
C SER A 108 -14.26 11.85 -3.20
N PHE A 109 -14.13 13.17 -3.35
CA PHE A 109 -13.06 13.80 -4.14
C PHE A 109 -12.09 14.55 -3.24
N ILE A 110 -10.82 14.57 -3.66
CA ILE A 110 -9.76 15.38 -3.06
C ILE A 110 -9.20 16.29 -4.14
N ASP A 111 -9.14 17.58 -3.85
CA ASP A 111 -8.58 18.57 -4.77
C ASP A 111 -7.06 18.45 -4.85
N GLY A 112 -6.54 18.59 -6.07
CA GLY A 112 -5.12 18.52 -6.41
C GLY A 112 -4.21 19.53 -5.74
N GLY A 113 -4.79 20.60 -5.20
CA GLY A 113 -4.06 21.68 -4.53
C GLY A 113 -3.37 21.21 -3.26
N CYS A 114 -3.93 20.21 -2.57
CA CYS A 114 -3.31 19.55 -1.43
C CYS A 114 -2.42 18.41 -1.91
N GLY A 115 -1.31 18.76 -2.56
CA GLY A 115 -0.32 17.78 -2.99
C GLY A 115 0.14 16.92 -1.81
N HIS A 116 -0.04 15.60 -1.91
CA HIS A 116 0.51 14.70 -0.90
C HIS A 116 2.03 14.87 -0.88
N ALA A 117 2.55 15.42 0.23
CA ALA A 117 3.99 15.66 0.43
C ALA A 117 4.77 14.37 0.73
N VAL A 118 4.09 13.23 0.77
CA VAL A 118 4.64 11.94 1.15
C VAL A 118 4.50 10.97 -0.04
N PRO A 119 5.57 10.24 -0.41
CA PRO A 119 5.47 9.17 -1.40
C PRO A 119 4.48 8.10 -0.95
N MET A 120 3.61 7.68 -1.87
CA MET A 120 2.57 6.67 -1.62
C MET A 120 2.83 5.41 -2.45
N PRO A 121 2.39 4.23 -2.00
CA PRO A 121 2.47 3.02 -2.80
C PRO A 121 1.64 3.18 -4.07
N ARG A 122 2.32 3.17 -5.22
CA ARG A 122 1.73 3.20 -6.55
C ARG A 122 1.53 1.77 -7.04
N LEU A 123 0.33 1.49 -7.52
CA LEU A 123 -0.03 0.26 -8.20
C LEU A 123 -0.72 0.59 -9.52
N SER A 124 -0.57 -0.31 -10.49
CA SER A 124 -1.25 -0.21 -11.77
C SER A 124 -2.43 -1.17 -11.80
N ALA A 125 -3.64 -0.63 -11.93
CA ALA A 125 -4.78 -1.39 -12.45
C ALA A 125 -4.71 -1.41 -13.97
N ARG A 126 -5.52 -2.27 -14.60
CA ARG A 126 -5.66 -2.26 -16.05
C ARG A 126 -6.24 -0.94 -16.56
N GLU A 127 -7.17 -0.37 -15.80
CA GLU A 127 -7.96 0.79 -16.19
C GLU A 127 -7.29 2.12 -15.82
N CYS A 128 -6.51 2.17 -14.74
CA CYS A 128 -5.85 3.39 -14.28
C CYS A 128 -4.72 3.11 -13.30
N THR A 129 -3.93 4.15 -13.01
CA THR A 129 -2.97 4.14 -11.90
C THR A 129 -3.69 4.47 -10.58
N LEU A 130 -3.29 3.81 -9.50
CA LEU A 130 -3.80 4.12 -8.16
C LEU A 130 -2.67 4.34 -7.16
N TRP A 131 -2.96 5.18 -6.16
CA TRP A 131 -2.09 5.41 -5.02
C TRP A 131 -2.81 5.00 -3.75
N VAL A 132 -2.23 4.05 -3.03
CA VAL A 132 -2.87 3.48 -1.86
C VAL A 132 -2.66 4.41 -0.66
N THR A 133 -3.76 4.81 -0.03
CA THR A 133 -3.76 5.72 1.12
C THR A 133 -3.81 4.95 2.43
N ASP A 134 -4.60 3.89 2.48
CA ASP A 134 -4.72 3.03 3.66
C ASP A 134 -4.83 1.56 3.26
N ILE A 135 -4.20 0.69 4.05
CA ILE A 135 -4.21 -0.77 3.86
C ILE A 135 -4.44 -1.39 5.23
N GLY A 136 -5.55 -2.10 5.36
CA GLY A 136 -5.83 -2.93 6.52
C GLY A 136 -4.80 -4.06 6.67
N ASP A 137 -4.49 -4.41 7.91
CA ASP A 137 -3.46 -5.41 8.24
C ASP A 137 -3.71 -6.78 7.60
N SER A 138 -4.96 -7.11 7.26
CA SER A 138 -5.34 -8.36 6.58
C SER A 138 -4.84 -8.47 5.12
N LEU A 139 -4.51 -7.35 4.48
CA LEU A 139 -4.00 -7.31 3.11
C LEU A 139 -2.49 -7.11 3.06
N VAL A 140 -1.87 -6.83 4.21
CA VAL A 140 -0.43 -6.86 4.36
C VAL A 140 0.01 -8.32 4.26
N MET A 141 0.43 -8.70 3.06
CA MET A 141 1.02 -10.02 2.83
C MET A 141 2.19 -10.18 3.80
N PRO A 142 2.21 -11.25 4.61
CA PRO A 142 3.24 -11.40 5.62
C PRO A 142 4.60 -11.38 4.91
N PRO A 143 5.57 -10.61 5.42
CA PRO A 143 6.93 -10.73 4.92
C PRO A 143 7.33 -12.20 5.04
N PRO A 144 8.14 -12.73 4.11
CA PRO A 144 8.61 -14.10 4.23
C PRO A 144 9.20 -14.25 5.62
N GLN A 145 8.68 -15.20 6.38
CA GLN A 145 9.38 -15.66 7.57
C GLN A 145 10.78 -15.96 7.07
N ARG A 146 11.79 -15.22 7.53
CA ARG A 146 13.17 -15.58 7.27
C ARG A 146 13.27 -17.00 7.79
N ARG A 147 13.22 -17.99 6.87
CA ARG A 147 13.44 -19.40 7.20
C ARG A 147 14.64 -19.39 8.10
N GLY A 148 14.46 -19.94 9.29
CA GLY A 148 15.45 -19.92 10.34
C GLY A 148 16.81 -20.19 9.72
N LEU A 149 17.76 -19.31 10.00
CA LEU A 149 19.14 -19.76 10.05
C LEU A 149 19.09 -21.05 10.86
N PRO A 150 19.47 -22.22 10.30
CA PRO A 150 19.54 -23.42 11.12
C PRO A 150 20.44 -23.05 12.29
N GLY A 151 19.87 -23.06 13.48
CA GLY A 151 20.60 -22.84 14.72
C GLY A 151 21.68 -23.90 14.76
N ARG A 152 22.89 -23.52 14.36
CA ARG A 152 24.08 -24.31 14.61
C ARG A 152 24.39 -24.08 16.09
N ASN A 153 23.64 -24.75 16.96
CA ASN A 153 24.05 -25.00 18.33
C ASN A 153 25.28 -25.93 18.24
N PRO A 154 26.50 -25.49 18.59
CA PRO A 154 27.64 -26.40 18.70
C PRO A 154 27.63 -27.14 20.05
N PHE A 155 26.66 -26.87 20.92
CA PHE A 155 26.61 -27.41 22.26
C PHE A 155 25.21 -27.96 22.55
N GLY A 156 25.03 -29.24 22.25
CA GLY A 156 23.87 -30.03 22.63
C GLY A 156 24.33 -31.23 23.46
N GLY A 157 24.64 -31.00 24.73
CA GLY A 157 24.79 -32.03 25.74
C GLY A 157 23.78 -31.81 26.86
N GLY A 158 23.01 -32.85 27.18
CA GLY A 158 22.54 -33.17 28.53
C GLY A 158 21.48 -32.27 29.18
N VAL A 159 20.25 -32.78 29.18
CA VAL A 159 19.23 -32.82 30.26
C VAL A 159 19.63 -32.20 31.62
N ASP A 160 18.83 -31.28 32.20
CA ASP A 160 17.84 -31.56 33.26
C ASP A 160 17.28 -30.27 33.93
N HIS A 161 16.16 -30.44 34.64
CA HIS A 161 15.18 -29.49 35.18
C HIS A 161 15.64 -28.50 36.27
N ARG A 162 14.78 -27.48 36.44
CA ARG A 162 14.64 -26.46 37.52
C ARG A 162 15.32 -25.11 37.25
N LEU A 163 14.51 -24.07 37.06
CA LEU A 163 14.41 -22.89 37.95
C LEU A 163 13.50 -21.80 37.36
N LYS A 164 12.95 -21.00 38.27
CA LYS A 164 11.83 -20.03 38.19
C LYS A 164 12.02 -18.86 37.22
N PRO A 165 10.93 -18.12 36.89
CA PRO A 165 10.99 -17.00 35.95
C PRO A 165 11.72 -15.80 36.55
N VAL A 166 12.71 -15.28 35.82
CA VAL A 166 13.35 -14.00 36.11
C VAL A 166 13.01 -13.05 34.97
N ALA A 167 12.25 -12.01 35.30
CA ALA A 167 12.04 -10.85 34.46
C ALA A 167 13.37 -10.13 34.26
N LEU A 168 13.81 -9.97 33.02
CA LEU A 168 14.87 -9.03 32.65
C LEU A 168 14.45 -8.18 31.46
N ARG A 169 14.39 -6.89 31.77
CA ARG A 169 14.22 -5.72 30.90
C ARG A 169 15.30 -5.63 29.81
N LEU A 170 14.88 -4.95 28.74
CA LEU A 170 15.66 -4.05 27.87
C LEU A 170 16.80 -4.62 27.00
N GLY A 171 16.59 -4.44 25.69
CA GLY A 171 17.59 -3.82 24.82
C GLY A 171 18.47 -4.77 24.03
N LYS A 172 18.09 -5.08 22.78
CA LYS A 172 19.06 -5.40 21.73
C LYS A 172 18.68 -4.75 20.39
N ILE A 173 19.49 -3.76 20.06
CA ILE A 173 19.59 -3.07 18.77
C ILE A 173 20.09 -4.08 17.73
N VAL A 174 19.34 -4.25 16.63
CA VAL A 174 19.79 -5.02 15.47
C VAL A 174 20.62 -4.10 14.58
N ARG A 175 21.95 -4.30 14.57
CA ARG A 175 22.88 -3.67 13.62
C ARG A 175 22.73 -4.35 12.25
N TRP A 176 22.42 -3.58 11.21
CA TRP A 176 22.62 -4.01 9.83
C TRP A 176 23.89 -3.34 9.28
N ARG A 177 24.81 -4.16 8.76
CA ARG A 177 26.03 -3.77 8.06
C ARG A 177 25.69 -3.85 6.57
N CYS A 178 25.75 -2.75 5.84
CA CYS A 178 25.82 -2.81 4.37
C CYS A 178 27.28 -2.99 3.96
N PRO A 179 27.58 -3.84 2.96
CA PRO A 179 28.87 -3.83 2.29
C PRO A 179 28.98 -2.55 1.45
N ALA A 180 30.20 -2.00 1.41
CA ALA A 180 30.57 -0.87 0.59
C ALA A 180 30.92 -1.37 -0.82
N ASP A 181 30.39 -0.69 -1.83
CA ASP A 181 31.12 -0.37 -3.06
C ASP A 181 31.29 1.15 -3.07
#